data_AF-A0A7H9E8L1-F1
#
_entry.id   AF-A0A7H9E8L1-F1
#
_cell.length_a   1.000
_cell.length_b   1.000
_cell.length_c   1.000
_cell.angle_alpha   90.00
_cell.angle_beta   90.00
_cell.angle_gamma   90.00
#
_symmetry.space_group_name_H-M   'P 1'
#
loop_
_entity.id
_entity.type
_entity.pdbx_description
1 polymer ?
#
loop_
_entity_poly.entity_id
_entity_poly.type
_entity_poly.pdbx_seq_one_letter_code
_entity_poly.pdbx_strand_id
1 'polypeptide(L)'
;MIISNINDKTTTFICHNEYLKEVFDWLKKTNLNDLKVGKYDLNHGIFVKIQEYNTKDESEGRFENHEKHLDFHYLISGEEITRVTNPQKLDLTDDHLDSDDVAHYARTNDTVTSIVIHPGDYIILFPEDAHEACLKLSNSVPCKKAVIKVPIDLLLN
;
A
#
# COMPACT_ATOMS: atom_id res chain seq x y z
N MET A 1 -1.69 -1.01 -10.81
CA MET A 1 -1.77 -1.79 -9.56
C MET A 1 -1.78 -3.31 -9.80
N ILE A 2 -1.35 -4.10 -8.80
CA ILE A 2 -1.54 -5.56 -8.72
C ILE A 2 -2.21 -5.90 -7.39
N ILE A 3 -3.22 -6.77 -7.38
CA ILE A 3 -3.81 -7.34 -6.16
C ILE A 3 -3.80 -8.85 -6.22
N SER A 4 -3.45 -9.50 -5.11
CA SER A 4 -3.50 -10.97 -4.94
C SER A 4 -3.35 -11.30 -3.44
N ASN A 5 -3.40 -12.58 -3.10
CA ASN A 5 -3.15 -13.07 -1.75
C ASN A 5 -1.74 -13.69 -1.63
N ILE A 6 -1.11 -13.57 -0.46
CA ILE A 6 0.22 -14.11 -0.17
C ILE A 6 0.34 -15.63 -0.40
N ASN A 7 -0.78 -16.34 -0.34
CA ASN A 7 -0.88 -17.79 -0.55
C ASN A 7 -1.17 -18.17 -2.00
N ASP A 8 -1.47 -17.21 -2.88
CA ASP A 8 -1.75 -17.50 -4.29
C ASP A 8 -0.47 -17.96 -5.00
N LYS A 9 -0.61 -19.00 -5.82
CA LYS A 9 0.51 -19.53 -6.63
C LYS A 9 1.05 -18.49 -7.61
N THR A 10 0.21 -17.58 -8.08
CA THR A 10 0.57 -16.47 -8.99
C THR A 10 1.53 -15.48 -8.34
N THR A 11 1.63 -15.43 -7.01
CA THR A 11 2.67 -14.65 -6.31
C THR A 11 4.08 -15.04 -6.77
N THR A 12 4.30 -16.29 -7.18
CA THR A 12 5.60 -16.73 -7.73
C THR A 12 5.98 -15.97 -9.02
N PHE A 13 5.01 -15.52 -9.81
CA PHE A 13 5.27 -14.69 -10.99
C PHE A 13 5.91 -13.35 -10.61
N ILE A 14 5.41 -12.72 -9.55
CA ILE A 14 5.91 -11.43 -9.05
C ILE A 14 7.29 -11.61 -8.40
N CYS A 15 7.51 -12.74 -7.72
CA CYS A 15 8.80 -13.09 -7.12
C CYS A 15 9.93 -13.37 -8.13
N HIS A 16 9.71 -13.29 -9.45
CA HIS A 16 10.82 -13.34 -10.41
C HIS A 16 11.71 -12.10 -10.31
N ASN A 17 11.16 -10.96 -9.87
CA ASN A 17 11.97 -9.82 -9.46
C ASN A 17 12.54 -10.09 -8.06
N GLU A 18 13.87 -10.02 -7.92
CA GLU A 18 14.56 -10.41 -6.69
C GLU A 18 14.24 -9.51 -5.50
N TYR A 19 13.96 -8.22 -5.74
CA TYR A 19 13.62 -7.26 -4.70
C TYR A 19 12.20 -7.49 -4.17
N LEU A 20 11.24 -7.79 -5.05
CA LEU A 20 9.91 -8.22 -4.61
C LEU A 20 9.98 -9.57 -3.92
N LYS A 21 10.83 -10.49 -4.38
CA LYS A 21 11.08 -11.75 -3.67
C LYS A 21 11.61 -11.53 -2.25
N GLU A 22 12.51 -10.57 -2.05
CA GLU A 22 12.99 -10.19 -0.71
C GLU A 22 11.83 -9.75 0.19
N VAL A 23 10.93 -8.91 -0.30
CA VAL A 23 9.72 -8.48 0.43
C VAL A 23 8.84 -9.67 0.80
N PHE A 24 8.56 -10.57 -0.16
CA PHE A 24 7.75 -11.76 0.10
C PHE A 24 8.41 -12.73 1.09
N ASP A 25 9.73 -12.91 1.00
CA ASP A 25 10.49 -13.75 1.93
C ASP A 25 10.45 -13.16 3.34
N TRP A 26 10.54 -11.83 3.48
CA TRP A 26 10.41 -11.14 4.77
C TRP A 26 9.01 -11.32 5.36
N LEU A 27 7.96 -11.11 4.56
CA LEU A 27 6.56 -11.29 4.98
C LEU A 27 6.29 -12.72 5.48
N LYS A 28 6.86 -13.73 4.83
CA LYS A 28 6.65 -15.15 5.18
C LYS A 28 7.46 -15.62 6.38
N LYS A 29 8.64 -15.05 6.62
CA LYS A 29 9.54 -15.45 7.72
C LYS A 29 9.26 -14.72 9.03
N THR A 30 8.63 -13.55 8.95
CA THR A 30 8.45 -12.68 10.11
C THR A 30 7.12 -12.95 10.80
N ASN A 31 7.12 -12.99 12.14
CA ASN A 31 5.87 -13.03 12.90
C ASN A 31 5.25 -11.63 12.95
N LEU A 32 4.46 -11.29 11.92
CA LEU A 32 3.93 -9.95 11.71
C LEU A 32 2.95 -9.47 12.80
N ASN A 33 2.27 -10.40 13.47
CA ASN A 33 1.32 -10.06 14.55
C ASN A 33 2.02 -9.43 15.77
N ASP A 34 3.26 -9.87 16.05
CA ASP A 34 4.03 -9.44 17.22
C ASP A 34 4.88 -8.18 16.96
N LEU A 35 4.97 -7.73 15.70
CA LEU A 35 5.72 -6.51 15.37
C LEU A 35 5.06 -5.28 15.99
N LYS A 36 5.87 -4.40 16.55
CA LYS A 36 5.39 -3.11 17.07
C LYS A 36 5.18 -2.14 15.91
N VAL A 37 4.28 -1.17 16.10
CA VAL A 37 4.15 -0.04 15.18
C VAL A 37 5.50 0.67 15.05
N GLY A 38 5.92 0.92 13.82
CA GLY A 38 7.21 1.53 13.55
C GLY A 38 7.74 1.26 12.14
N LYS A 39 8.95 1.75 11.89
CA LYS A 39 9.69 1.54 10.65
C LYS A 39 10.73 0.44 10.86
N TYR A 40 10.82 -0.47 9.89
CA TYR A 40 11.82 -1.53 9.83
C TYR A 40 12.53 -1.44 8.48
N ASP A 41 13.84 -1.20 8.49
CA ASP A 41 14.64 -1.14 7.26
C ASP A 41 15.00 -2.54 6.78
N LEU A 42 14.91 -2.75 5.47
CA LEU A 42 15.38 -3.94 4.74
C LEU A 42 16.61 -3.54 3.90
N ASN A 43 16.96 -4.31 2.87
CA ASN A 43 18.08 -3.97 1.99
C ASN A 43 17.63 -3.06 0.84
N HIS A 44 18.61 -2.53 0.09
CA HIS A 44 18.38 -1.78 -1.16
C HIS A 44 17.49 -0.53 -1.00
N GLY A 45 17.41 0.04 0.20
CA GLY A 45 16.53 1.16 0.49
C GLY A 45 15.05 0.77 0.66
N ILE A 46 14.73 -0.53 0.64
CA ILE A 46 13.40 -1.04 0.96
C ILE A 46 13.18 -0.88 2.46
N PHE A 47 11.97 -0.47 2.86
CA PHE A 47 11.59 -0.44 4.27
C PHE A 47 10.11 -0.74 4.45
N VAL A 48 9.77 -1.29 5.61
CA VAL A 48 8.40 -1.60 6.02
C VAL A 48 7.96 -0.59 7.08
N LYS A 49 6.77 -0.02 6.91
CA LYS A 49 6.04 0.68 7.96
C LYS A 49 4.95 -0.24 8.50
N ILE A 50 5.07 -0.67 9.75
CA ILE A 50 4.00 -1.36 10.48
C ILE A 50 3.10 -0.31 11.11
N GLN A 51 1.81 -0.40 10.80
CA GLN A 51 0.79 0.54 11.25
C GLN A 51 -0.38 -0.22 11.89
N GLU A 52 -0.94 0.39 12.93
CA GLU A 52 -2.21 -0.02 13.55
C GLU A 52 -3.13 1.19 13.57
N TYR A 53 -4.39 1.01 13.17
CA TYR A 53 -5.38 2.07 13.05
C TYR A 53 -6.79 1.48 13.12
N ASN A 54 -7.78 2.33 13.36
CA ASN A 54 -9.17 2.00 13.05
C ASN A 54 -9.49 2.48 11.65
N THR A 55 -10.24 1.70 10.88
CA THR A 55 -10.65 2.12 9.54
C THR A 55 -11.51 3.38 9.60
N LYS A 56 -11.24 4.29 8.67
CA LYS A 56 -11.79 5.64 8.65
C LYS A 56 -13.01 5.76 7.75
N ASP A 57 -13.80 6.78 8.00
CA ASP A 57 -14.88 7.14 7.11
C ASP A 57 -14.32 7.66 5.78
N GLU A 58 -15.10 7.47 4.72
CA GLU A 58 -14.73 7.99 3.40
C GLU A 58 -14.57 9.53 3.39
N SER A 59 -15.22 10.26 4.31
CA SER A 59 -15.01 11.70 4.50
C SER A 59 -13.65 12.07 5.09
N GLU A 60 -12.95 11.13 5.72
CA GLU A 60 -11.61 11.30 6.31
C GLU A 60 -10.51 10.73 5.39
N GLY A 61 -10.93 10.15 4.27
CA GLY A 61 -10.09 9.72 3.18
C GLY A 61 -9.36 10.87 2.50
N ARG A 62 -8.15 10.59 2.01
CA ARG A 62 -7.38 11.48 1.15
C ARG A 62 -6.64 10.61 0.15
N PHE A 63 -6.70 10.97 -1.12
CA PHE A 63 -5.91 10.33 -2.16
C PHE A 63 -4.46 10.80 -2.08
N GLU A 64 -3.54 9.88 -2.30
CA GLU A 64 -2.11 10.15 -2.42
C GLU A 64 -1.43 9.26 -3.47
N ASN A 65 -0.28 9.69 -3.97
CA ASN A 65 0.64 8.86 -4.73
C ASN A 65 2.10 9.19 -4.38
N HIS A 66 3.01 8.37 -4.88
CA HIS A 66 4.45 8.44 -4.64
C HIS A 66 5.19 8.26 -5.98
N GLU A 67 6.36 8.87 -6.17
CA GLU A 67 7.12 8.76 -7.43
C GLU A 67 8.42 7.97 -7.29
N LYS A 68 9.05 8.00 -6.12
CA LYS A 68 10.34 7.33 -5.87
C LYS A 68 10.16 5.91 -5.37
N HIS A 69 9.03 5.59 -4.75
CA HIS A 69 8.69 4.25 -4.30
C HIS A 69 7.35 3.79 -4.85
N LEU A 70 7.24 2.50 -5.11
CA LEU A 70 5.95 1.85 -5.10
C LEU A 70 5.55 1.50 -3.67
N ASP A 71 4.25 1.32 -3.50
CA ASP A 71 3.63 0.88 -2.25
C ASP A 71 3.18 -0.56 -2.36
N PHE A 72 3.68 -1.41 -1.47
CA PHE A 72 3.16 -2.75 -1.27
C PHE A 72 2.42 -2.75 0.06
N HIS A 73 1.10 -2.69 0.02
CA HIS A 73 0.25 -2.76 1.21
C HIS A 73 -0.11 -4.22 1.45
N TYR A 74 0.21 -4.75 2.63
CA TYR A 74 -0.15 -6.10 3.07
C TYR A 74 -0.98 -6.02 4.34
N LEU A 75 -2.21 -6.53 4.30
CA LEU A 75 -3.08 -6.52 5.47
C LEU A 75 -2.78 -7.72 6.38
N ILE A 76 -2.39 -7.44 7.62
CA ILE A 76 -2.04 -8.45 8.63
C ILE A 76 -3.30 -8.90 9.38
N SER A 77 -4.16 -7.96 9.77
CA SER A 77 -5.44 -8.23 10.44
C SER A 77 -6.45 -7.10 10.19
N GLY A 78 -7.75 -7.41 10.37
CA GLY A 78 -8.86 -6.49 10.13
C GLY A 78 -9.42 -6.62 8.71
N GLU A 79 -10.07 -5.57 8.21
CA GLU A 79 -10.55 -5.44 6.83
C GLU A 79 -10.57 -3.97 6.44
N GLU A 80 -10.25 -3.64 5.19
CA GLU A 80 -10.30 -2.26 4.70
C GLU A 80 -10.70 -2.17 3.23
N ILE A 81 -11.15 -0.98 2.83
CA ILE A 81 -11.25 -0.60 1.42
C ILE A 81 -10.02 0.23 1.05
N THR A 82 -9.43 -0.08 -0.10
CA THR A 82 -8.51 0.81 -0.82
C THR A 82 -9.15 1.23 -2.14
N ARG A 83 -9.23 2.53 -2.38
CA ARG A 83 -9.67 3.08 -3.66
C ARG A 83 -8.47 3.49 -4.48
N VAL A 84 -8.51 3.27 -5.79
CA VAL A 84 -7.40 3.55 -6.72
C VAL A 84 -7.93 4.22 -7.97
N THR A 85 -7.22 5.25 -8.43
CA THR A 85 -7.45 5.94 -9.70
C THR A 85 -6.15 6.50 -10.26
N ASN A 86 -6.20 7.07 -11.45
CA ASN A 86 -5.05 7.76 -12.04
C ASN A 86 -4.94 9.18 -11.45
N PRO A 87 -3.76 9.63 -10.98
CA PRO A 87 -3.58 10.96 -10.39
C PRO A 87 -3.97 12.11 -11.32
N GLN A 88 -3.88 11.92 -12.65
CA GLN A 88 -4.29 12.94 -13.64
C GLN A 88 -5.79 13.26 -13.63
N LYS A 89 -6.60 12.43 -12.95
CA LYS A 89 -8.05 12.65 -12.75
C LYS A 89 -8.37 13.36 -11.44
N LEU A 90 -7.35 13.74 -10.67
CA LEU A 90 -7.51 14.30 -9.34
C LEU A 90 -6.94 15.71 -9.28
N ASP A 91 -7.55 16.56 -8.45
CA ASP A 91 -7.06 17.90 -8.20
C ASP A 91 -5.98 17.85 -7.12
N LEU A 92 -4.76 18.22 -7.47
CA LEU A 92 -3.62 18.30 -6.54
C LEU A 92 -3.90 19.36 -5.47
N THR A 93 -3.74 18.98 -4.20
CA THR A 93 -3.97 19.86 -3.05
C THR A 93 -2.70 20.22 -2.30
N ASP A 94 -1.72 19.32 -2.31
CA ASP A 94 -0.47 19.48 -1.59
C ASP A 94 0.60 18.61 -2.23
N ASP A 95 1.77 19.17 -2.51
CA ASP A 95 2.84 18.51 -3.28
C ASP A 95 4.15 18.50 -2.48
N HIS A 96 4.57 17.31 -2.08
CA HIS A 96 5.80 17.03 -1.36
C HIS A 96 6.57 15.87 -2.01
N LEU A 97 6.43 15.67 -3.33
CA LEU A 97 7.10 14.57 -4.04
C LEU A 97 8.64 14.66 -3.90
N ASP A 98 9.18 15.87 -3.94
CA ASP A 98 10.61 16.10 -3.79
C ASP A 98 11.13 15.85 -2.37
N SER A 99 10.39 16.28 -1.33
CA SER A 99 10.85 16.19 0.06
C SER A 99 10.55 14.84 0.71
N ASP A 100 9.31 14.36 0.55
CA ASP A 100 8.76 13.25 1.32
C ASP A 100 8.19 12.12 0.45
N ASP A 101 8.33 12.25 -0.87
CA ASP A 101 7.82 11.30 -1.85
C ASP A 101 6.31 11.13 -1.76
N VAL A 102 5.56 12.22 -1.58
CA VAL A 102 4.10 12.16 -1.52
C VAL A 102 3.45 13.39 -2.16
N ALA A 103 2.49 13.16 -3.03
CA ALA A 103 1.53 14.18 -3.44
C ALA A 103 0.14 13.78 -2.93
N HIS A 104 -0.64 14.78 -2.52
CA HIS A 104 -1.98 14.58 -2.00
C HIS A 104 -3.02 15.32 -2.81
N TYR A 105 -4.19 14.71 -2.94
CA TYR A 105 -5.24 15.19 -3.82
C TYR A 105 -6.56 15.44 -3.08
N ALA A 106 -7.38 16.28 -3.68
CA ALA A 106 -8.76 16.45 -3.29
C ALA A 106 -9.53 15.16 -3.54
N ARG A 107 -10.58 14.96 -2.73
CA ARG A 107 -11.52 13.88 -2.99
C ARG A 107 -12.26 14.13 -4.30
N THR A 108 -12.40 13.09 -5.12
CA THR A 108 -13.13 13.14 -6.38
C THR A 108 -14.52 12.53 -6.26
N ASN A 109 -15.45 13.02 -7.08
CA ASN A 109 -16.75 12.40 -7.31
C ASN A 109 -16.74 11.46 -8.53
N ASP A 110 -15.60 11.35 -9.22
CA ASP A 110 -15.46 10.45 -10.36
C ASP A 110 -15.44 8.99 -9.93
N THR A 111 -15.75 8.11 -10.88
CA THR A 111 -15.64 6.68 -10.67
C THR A 111 -14.18 6.27 -10.44
N VAL A 112 -13.94 5.63 -9.29
CA VAL A 112 -12.66 5.03 -8.91
C VAL A 112 -12.80 3.53 -8.75
N THR A 113 -11.69 2.80 -8.80
CA THR A 113 -11.70 1.37 -8.49
C THR A 113 -11.68 1.20 -6.97
N SER A 114 -12.68 0.55 -6.40
CA SER A 114 -12.74 0.25 -4.97
C SER A 114 -12.48 -1.23 -4.74
N ILE A 115 -11.57 -1.53 -3.81
CA ILE A 115 -11.11 -2.89 -3.56
C ILE A 115 -11.19 -3.18 -2.08
N VAL A 116 -11.84 -4.29 -1.72
CA VAL A 116 -11.85 -4.81 -0.35
C VAL A 116 -10.59 -5.64 -0.15
N ILE A 117 -9.86 -5.36 0.94
CA ILE A 117 -8.62 -6.02 1.32
C ILE A 117 -8.88 -6.79 2.63
N HIS A 118 -8.54 -8.08 2.63
CA HIS A 118 -8.64 -8.96 3.78
C HIS A 118 -7.25 -9.43 4.25
N PRO A 119 -7.14 -10.02 5.47
CA PRO A 119 -5.86 -10.49 5.98
C PRO A 119 -5.20 -11.50 5.03
N GLY A 120 -3.92 -11.28 4.73
CA GLY A 120 -3.18 -12.07 3.74
C GLY A 120 -3.22 -11.49 2.31
N ASP A 121 -4.14 -10.58 2.02
CA ASP A 121 -4.16 -9.88 0.75
C ASP A 121 -3.06 -8.80 0.72
N TYR A 122 -2.51 -8.60 -0.48
CA TYR A 122 -1.67 -7.47 -0.78
C TYR A 122 -2.12 -6.71 -2.01
N ILE A 123 -1.84 -5.41 -2.01
CA ILE A 123 -1.97 -4.55 -3.18
C ILE A 123 -0.63 -3.84 -3.42
N ILE A 124 -0.16 -3.91 -4.66
CA ILE A 124 1.02 -3.20 -5.17
C ILE A 124 0.53 -2.00 -5.98
N LEU A 125 0.90 -0.81 -5.55
CA LEU A 125 0.49 0.48 -6.06
C LEU A 125 1.73 1.17 -6.63
N PHE A 126 1.73 1.38 -7.95
CA PHE A 126 2.80 2.05 -8.68
C PHE A 126 2.64 3.57 -8.63
N PRO A 127 3.63 4.36 -9.11
CA PRO A 127 3.52 5.81 -9.13
C PRO A 127 2.27 6.37 -9.81
N GLU A 128 1.72 5.64 -10.79
CA GLU A 128 0.51 6.01 -11.53
C GLU A 128 -0.80 5.60 -10.81
N ASP A 129 -0.71 4.94 -9.65
CA ASP A 129 -1.84 4.46 -8.86
C ASP A 129 -2.07 5.38 -7.64
N ALA A 130 -2.72 6.53 -7.87
CA ALA A 130 -3.19 7.36 -6.78
C ALA A 130 -4.24 6.59 -5.97
N HIS A 131 -4.05 6.53 -4.66
CA HIS A 131 -4.82 5.65 -3.80
C HIS A 131 -5.28 6.31 -2.51
N GLU A 132 -6.40 5.82 -2.00
CA GLU A 132 -7.00 6.22 -0.75
C GLU A 132 -7.30 4.94 0.05
N ALA A 133 -6.48 4.69 1.07
CA ALA A 133 -6.51 3.45 1.85
C ALA A 133 -7.12 3.66 3.25
N CYS A 134 -7.17 2.57 4.04
CA CYS A 134 -7.62 2.56 5.43
C CYS A 134 -9.12 2.83 5.62
N LEU A 135 -9.92 2.68 4.58
CA LEU A 135 -11.35 3.01 4.61
C LEU A 135 -12.18 1.86 5.18
N LYS A 136 -13.27 2.19 5.86
CA LYS A 136 -14.20 1.18 6.39
C LYS A 136 -15.09 0.60 5.29
N LEU A 137 -15.49 -0.66 5.45
CA LEU A 137 -16.54 -1.28 4.63
C LEU A 137 -17.93 -0.85 5.13
N SER A 138 -18.31 -1.38 6.29
CA SER A 138 -19.58 -1.06 6.96
C SER A 138 -19.35 -0.32 8.27
N ASN A 139 -18.52 -0.91 9.14
CA ASN A 139 -18.18 -0.37 10.45
C ASN A 139 -16.69 -0.08 10.53
N SER A 140 -16.31 0.90 11.36
CA SER A 140 -14.91 1.11 11.71
C SER A 140 -14.41 -0.10 12.51
N VAL A 141 -13.29 -0.67 12.09
CA VAL A 141 -12.67 -1.85 12.71
C VAL A 141 -11.17 -1.62 12.90
N PRO A 142 -10.54 -2.21 13.93
CA PRO A 142 -9.09 -2.16 14.08
C PRO A 142 -8.41 -3.00 12.99
N CYS A 143 -7.39 -2.42 12.37
CA CYS A 143 -6.55 -3.05 11.36
C CYS A 143 -5.07 -2.97 11.75
N LYS A 144 -4.31 -3.98 11.33
CA LYS A 144 -2.85 -3.97 11.33
C LYS A 144 -2.35 -4.19 9.91
N LYS A 145 -1.48 -3.31 9.43
CA LYS A 145 -0.99 -3.31 8.05
C LYS A 145 0.52 -3.14 8.00
N ALA A 146 1.16 -3.83 7.06
CA ALA A 146 2.51 -3.53 6.62
C ALA A 146 2.44 -2.76 5.30
N VAL A 147 2.99 -1.54 5.27
CA VAL A 147 3.22 -0.77 4.05
C VAL A 147 4.69 -0.85 3.73
N ILE A 148 5.06 -1.65 2.73
CA ILE A 148 6.43 -1.80 2.27
C ILE A 148 6.66 -0.83 1.13
N LYS A 149 7.63 0.06 1.31
CA LYS A 149 8.08 1.00 0.28
C LYS A 149 9.26 0.35 -0.45
N VAL A 150 9.13 0.18 -1.76
CA VAL A 150 10.19 -0.38 -2.62
C VAL A 150 10.61 0.68 -3.63
N PRO A 151 11.90 1.09 -3.68
CA PRO A 151 12.35 2.08 -4.65
C PRO A 151 12.03 1.64 -6.09
N ILE A 152 11.41 2.52 -6.87
CA ILE A 152 10.88 2.14 -8.20
C ILE A 152 11.99 1.76 -9.19
N ASP A 153 13.16 2.38 -9.06
CA ASP A 153 14.33 2.10 -9.90
C ASP A 153 14.81 0.64 -9.79
N LEU A 154 14.47 -0.07 -8.72
CA LEU A 154 14.79 -1.50 -8.58
C LEU A 154 13.96 -2.39 -9.51
N LEU A 155 12.86 -1.87 -10.07
CA LEU A 155 11.95 -2.62 -10.96
C LEU A 155 12.08 -2.25 -12.44
N LEU A 156 12.67 -1.09 -12.75
CA LEU A 156 12.72 -0.53 -14.11
C LEU A 156 14.03 -0.83 -14.85
N ASN A 157 14.97 -1.53 -14.19
CA ASN A 157 16.28 -1.89 -14.73
C ASN A 157 16.35 -3.36 -15.18
#